data_AF-A0A7X1U6K3-F1
#
_entry.id   AF-A0A7X1U6K3-F1
#
_cell.length_a   1.000
_cell.length_b   1.000
_cell.length_c   1.000
_cell.angle_alpha   90.00
_cell.angle_beta   90.00
_cell.angle_gamma   90.00
#
_symmetry.space_group_name_H-M   'P 1'
#
loop_
_entity.id
_entity.type
_entity.pdbx_description
1 polymer ?
#
loop_
_entity_poly.entity_id
_entity_poly.type
_entity_poly.pdbx_seq_one_letter_code
_entity_poly.pdbx_strand_id
1 'polypeptide(L)'
;MPSSSVRGALLLLGSVLLTGCAGLQSQDQINYAHCRMVGQAAKAEKFDVVLQQADLCLEKNQLPPGMQSLVYWLKSDAYASFKRYPQAIAAKEKSIALEGKPDARAVLDLSRLYREAGNPQKSLELVQSNLDANLGETGKGGGFNMPTYYHLGQTLYDLGQYREAAEAYSTGLLRQPDYAWAFYHRGLAYDKLGLTDDARSDFSKFAKLVNQKYVEPQHQAKLAQYKISLP
;
A
#
# COMPACT_ATOMS: atom_id res chain seq x y z
N MET A 1 1.70 43.72 73.02
CA MET A 1 1.00 42.86 72.03
C MET A 1 0.45 41.64 72.77
N PRO A 2 -0.79 41.21 72.49
CA PRO A 2 -1.71 40.75 73.53
C PRO A 2 -2.05 39.24 73.54
N SER A 3 -2.71 38.86 74.65
CA SER A 3 -3.82 37.90 74.88
C SER A 3 -3.63 36.40 74.56
N SER A 4 -3.77 35.43 75.49
CA SER A 4 -4.99 34.94 76.20
C SER A 4 -6.14 34.60 75.23
N SER A 5 -6.88 33.49 75.24
CA SER A 5 -7.09 32.35 76.14
C SER A 5 -8.20 31.45 75.51
N VAL A 6 -8.47 30.30 76.12
CA VAL A 6 -9.76 29.55 76.19
C VAL A 6 -9.98 28.33 75.26
N ARG A 7 -10.04 27.18 75.97
CA ARG A 7 -10.94 26.00 75.90
C ARG A 7 -11.84 25.80 74.68
N GLY A 8 -11.94 24.52 74.29
CA GLY A 8 -13.15 23.94 73.70
C GLY A 8 -12.97 22.46 73.32
N ALA A 9 -13.42 21.55 74.18
CA ALA A 9 -13.68 20.17 73.79
C ALA A 9 -15.16 20.06 73.37
N LEU A 10 -15.43 19.58 72.16
CA LEU A 10 -16.76 19.06 71.79
C LEU A 10 -16.58 17.97 70.72
N LEU A 11 -16.87 16.73 71.11
CA LEU A 11 -17.20 15.62 70.23
C LEU A 11 -18.63 15.82 69.72
N LEU A 12 -18.86 15.85 68.41
CA LEU A 12 -20.13 15.48 67.82
C LEU A 12 -19.91 14.70 66.51
N LEU A 13 -20.54 13.54 66.48
CA LEU A 13 -20.67 12.59 65.39
C LEU A 13 -21.44 13.17 64.21
N GLY A 14 -21.09 12.69 63.02
CA GLY A 14 -22.06 12.37 61.98
C GLY A 14 -22.36 13.48 60.98
N SER A 15 -21.84 13.31 59.77
CA SER A 15 -22.70 13.17 58.58
C SER A 15 -21.82 12.88 57.37
N VAL A 16 -21.94 11.65 56.87
CA VAL A 16 -21.52 11.24 55.54
C VAL A 16 -22.19 12.17 54.54
N LEU A 17 -21.43 13.08 53.94
CA LEU A 17 -21.81 13.72 52.69
C LEU A 17 -21.06 13.02 51.57
N LEU A 18 -21.72 11.98 51.07
CA LEU A 18 -21.60 11.50 49.70
C LEU A 18 -21.86 12.68 48.75
N THR A 19 -20.81 13.37 48.34
CA THR A 19 -20.90 14.28 47.20
C THR A 19 -19.71 14.07 46.30
N GLY A 20 -20.00 13.44 45.17
CA GLY A 20 -19.21 13.60 43.96
C GLY A 20 -18.18 12.51 43.73
N CYS A 21 -18.63 11.33 43.30
CA CYS A 21 -17.99 10.68 42.16
C CYS A 21 -18.13 11.59 40.93
N ALA A 22 -17.44 12.74 40.94
CA ALA A 22 -17.04 13.37 39.69
C ALA A 22 -15.87 12.53 39.20
N GLY A 23 -16.21 11.44 38.50
CA GLY A 23 -15.22 10.68 37.77
C GLY A 23 -14.45 11.66 36.91
N LEU A 24 -13.18 11.85 37.22
CA LEU A 24 -12.19 12.24 36.24
C LEU A 24 -12.17 11.12 35.19
N GLN A 25 -13.11 11.16 34.24
CA GLN A 25 -12.95 10.48 32.95
C GLN A 25 -11.84 11.23 32.23
N SER A 26 -10.61 10.91 32.60
CA SER A 26 -9.42 11.31 31.86
C SER A 26 -9.42 10.61 30.49
N GLN A 27 -9.54 11.42 29.44
CA GLN A 27 -9.04 11.20 28.07
C GLN A 27 -9.45 9.92 27.30
N ASP A 28 -10.25 10.13 26.26
CA ASP A 28 -10.22 9.41 24.98
C ASP A 28 -10.14 7.88 25.03
N GLN A 29 -11.26 7.20 25.32
CA GLN A 29 -11.39 5.80 24.90
C GLN A 29 -11.50 5.74 23.37
N ILE A 30 -10.39 5.39 22.70
CA ILE A 30 -10.37 5.13 21.26
C ILE A 30 -11.33 3.96 20.96
N ASN A 31 -12.41 4.25 20.23
CA ASN A 31 -13.36 3.23 19.79
C ASN A 31 -12.87 2.64 18.45
N TYR A 32 -12.02 1.63 18.56
CA TYR A 32 -11.45 0.92 17.41
C TYR A 32 -12.44 0.05 16.62
N ALA A 33 -13.75 0.06 16.94
CA ALA A 33 -14.71 -0.78 16.21
C ALA A 33 -14.67 -0.51 14.70
N HIS A 34 -14.74 0.77 14.29
CA HIS A 34 -14.63 1.16 12.89
C HIS A 34 -13.27 0.77 12.31
N CYS A 35 -12.16 1.04 13.02
CA CYS A 35 -10.82 0.72 12.55
C CYS A 35 -10.60 -0.79 12.33
N ARG A 36 -11.15 -1.65 13.21
CA ARG A 36 -11.13 -3.10 13.02
C ARG A 36 -11.95 -3.52 11.80
N MET A 37 -13.12 -2.91 11.60
CA MET A 37 -13.96 -3.19 10.43
C MET A 37 -13.26 -2.82 9.12
N VAL A 38 -12.46 -1.74 9.07
CA VAL A 38 -11.65 -1.38 7.89
C VAL A 38 -10.74 -2.54 7.49
N GLY A 39 -9.96 -3.08 8.44
CA GLY A 39 -9.03 -4.18 8.17
C GLY A 39 -9.74 -5.48 7.78
N GLN A 40 -10.86 -5.82 8.44
CA GLN A 40 -11.66 -7.00 8.11
C GLN A 40 -12.30 -6.90 6.71
N ALA A 41 -12.86 -5.73 6.39
CA ALA A 41 -13.45 -5.46 5.08
C ALA A 41 -12.40 -5.51 3.98
N ALA A 42 -11.22 -4.94 4.20
CA ALA A 42 -10.12 -4.99 3.24
C ALA A 42 -9.67 -6.42 2.96
N LYS A 43 -9.51 -7.25 4.01
CA LYS A 43 -9.18 -8.68 3.86
C LYS A 43 -10.25 -9.46 3.09
N ALA A 44 -11.51 -9.04 3.20
CA ALA A 44 -12.63 -9.62 2.48
C ALA A 44 -12.92 -8.93 1.13
N GLU A 45 -12.06 -8.02 0.67
CA GLU A 45 -12.20 -7.25 -0.57
C GLU A 45 -13.51 -6.45 -0.68
N LYS A 46 -14.11 -6.09 0.46
CA LYS A 46 -15.32 -5.25 0.55
C LYS A 46 -14.95 -3.77 0.58
N PHE A 47 -14.47 -3.26 -0.56
CA PHE A 47 -13.87 -1.93 -0.65
C PHE A 47 -14.83 -0.76 -0.40
N ASP A 48 -16.13 -0.95 -0.65
CA ASP A 48 -17.20 -0.02 -0.28
C ASP A 48 -17.27 0.17 1.25
N VAL A 49 -17.23 -0.94 1.99
CA VAL A 49 -17.20 -0.94 3.46
C VAL A 49 -15.89 -0.35 3.98
N VAL A 50 -14.76 -0.63 3.32
CA VAL A 50 -13.46 -0.01 3.67
C VAL A 50 -13.59 1.51 3.68
N LEU A 51 -14.12 2.10 2.60
CA LEU A 51 -14.25 3.55 2.51
C LEU A 51 -15.19 4.11 3.60
N GLN A 52 -16.36 3.51 3.78
CA GLN A 52 -17.32 3.95 4.80
C GLN A 52 -16.75 3.91 6.22
N GLN A 53 -16.07 2.82 6.57
CA GLN A 53 -15.56 2.62 7.93
C GLN A 53 -14.26 3.38 8.18
N ALA A 54 -13.48 3.67 7.15
CA ALA A 54 -12.21 4.38 7.28
C ALA A 54 -12.42 5.85 7.65
N ASP A 55 -13.41 6.51 7.06
CA ASP A 55 -13.76 7.89 7.41
C ASP A 55 -14.21 7.97 8.87
N LEU A 56 -15.10 7.06 9.31
CA LEU A 56 -15.52 6.97 10.71
C LEU A 56 -14.36 6.65 11.66
N CYS A 57 -13.46 5.75 11.27
CA CYS A 57 -12.26 5.43 12.06
C CYS A 57 -11.38 6.67 12.27
N LEU A 58 -11.14 7.46 11.23
CA LEU A 58 -10.29 8.65 11.29
C LEU A 58 -10.95 9.82 12.03
N GLU A 59 -12.25 10.05 11.85
CA GLU A 59 -12.97 11.18 12.45
C GLU A 59 -13.28 10.99 13.93
N LYS A 60 -13.57 9.76 14.36
CA LYS A 60 -14.02 9.47 15.73
C LYS A 60 -12.89 9.21 16.71
N ASN A 61 -11.64 9.22 16.25
CA ASN A 61 -10.50 8.79 17.05
C ASN A 61 -9.28 9.69 16.83
N GLN A 62 -8.54 9.96 17.91
CA GLN A 62 -7.19 10.50 17.83
C GLN A 62 -6.20 9.34 17.70
N LEU A 63 -5.96 8.89 16.46
CA LEU A 63 -5.11 7.73 16.18
C LEU A 63 -3.61 8.10 16.16
N PRO A 64 -2.70 7.21 16.58
CA PRO A 64 -1.27 7.43 16.36
C PRO A 64 -0.93 7.44 14.85
N PRO A 65 0.15 8.12 14.42
CA PRO A 65 0.47 8.29 13.00
C PRO A 65 0.54 6.98 12.20
N GLY A 66 1.08 5.91 12.79
CA GLY A 66 1.14 4.60 12.12
C GLY A 66 -0.24 3.98 11.85
N MET A 67 -1.19 4.14 12.76
CA MET A 67 -2.57 3.67 12.52
C MET A 67 -3.28 4.54 11.49
N GLN A 68 -3.06 5.86 11.52
CA GLN A 68 -3.57 6.73 10.47
C GLN A 68 -3.00 6.33 9.10
N SER A 69 -1.69 6.08 9.01
CA SER A 69 -1.03 5.63 7.78
C SER A 69 -1.72 4.39 7.23
N LEU A 70 -1.89 3.35 8.07
CA LEU A 70 -2.55 2.11 7.66
C LEU A 70 -3.96 2.34 7.13
N VAL A 71 -4.76 3.18 7.79
CA VAL A 71 -6.13 3.47 7.35
C VAL A 71 -6.12 4.20 6.01
N TYR A 72 -5.23 5.18 5.81
CA TYR A 72 -5.07 5.87 4.53
C TYR A 72 -4.55 4.95 3.42
N TRP A 73 -3.64 4.02 3.74
CA TRP A 73 -3.18 2.98 2.83
C TRP A 73 -4.34 2.10 2.34
N LEU A 74 -5.20 1.64 3.27
CA LEU A 74 -6.40 0.85 2.93
C LEU A 74 -7.44 1.67 2.12
N LYS A 75 -7.62 2.95 2.45
CA LYS A 75 -8.47 3.86 1.64
C LYS A 75 -7.94 3.99 0.22
N SER A 76 -6.63 4.14 0.05
CA SER A 76 -6.00 4.22 -1.27
C SER A 76 -6.33 2.99 -2.10
N ASP A 77 -6.13 1.80 -1.53
CA ASP A 77 -6.36 0.54 -2.25
C ASP A 77 -7.84 0.36 -2.61
N ALA A 78 -8.75 0.75 -1.71
CA ALA A 78 -10.18 0.77 -1.98
C ALA A 78 -10.56 1.77 -3.08
N TYR A 79 -9.97 2.97 -3.10
CA TYR A 79 -10.20 3.90 -4.22
C TYR A 79 -9.65 3.38 -5.54
N ALA A 80 -8.48 2.73 -5.51
CA ALA A 80 -7.85 2.16 -6.70
C ALA A 80 -8.69 1.03 -7.31
N SER A 81 -9.33 0.17 -6.49
CA SER A 81 -10.21 -0.89 -7.00
C SER A 81 -11.44 -0.33 -7.74
N PHE A 82 -11.89 0.87 -7.36
CA PHE A 82 -12.93 1.61 -8.09
C PHE A 82 -12.38 2.52 -9.21
N LYS A 83 -11.07 2.42 -9.54
CA LYS A 83 -10.39 3.29 -10.52
C LYS A 83 -10.50 4.78 -10.21
N ARG A 84 -10.71 5.14 -8.93
CA ARG A 84 -10.79 6.50 -8.42
C ARG A 84 -9.39 7.02 -8.10
N TYR A 85 -8.55 7.12 -9.13
CA TYR A 85 -7.11 7.36 -8.99
C TYR A 85 -6.74 8.65 -8.26
N PRO A 86 -7.41 9.81 -8.47
CA PRO A 86 -7.09 11.02 -7.72
C PRO A 86 -7.25 10.84 -6.20
N GLN A 87 -8.33 10.18 -5.75
CA GLN A 87 -8.54 9.89 -4.33
C GLN A 87 -7.56 8.83 -3.82
N ALA A 88 -7.21 7.83 -4.65
CA ALA A 88 -6.24 6.81 -4.29
C ALA A 88 -4.85 7.42 -4.05
N ILE A 89 -4.38 8.25 -4.98
CA ILE A 89 -3.10 8.96 -4.90
C ILE A 89 -3.04 9.83 -3.64
N ALA A 90 -4.05 10.68 -3.42
CA ALA A 90 -4.09 11.56 -2.25
C ALA A 90 -4.04 10.78 -0.92
N ALA A 91 -4.75 9.65 -0.85
CA ALA A 91 -4.73 8.79 0.33
C ALA A 91 -3.36 8.11 0.51
N LYS A 92 -2.72 7.61 -0.56
CA LYS A 92 -1.39 6.98 -0.47
C LYS A 92 -0.31 8.00 -0.08
N GLU A 93 -0.34 9.21 -0.65
CA GLU A 93 0.58 10.29 -0.27
C GLU A 93 0.43 10.66 1.21
N LYS A 94 -0.82 10.73 1.71
CA LYS A 94 -1.07 10.97 3.13
C LYS A 94 -0.52 9.85 4.01
N SER A 95 -0.67 8.60 3.59
CA SER A 95 -0.11 7.43 4.29
C SER A 95 1.42 7.52 4.38
N ILE A 96 2.11 7.73 3.25
CA ILE A 96 3.57 7.85 3.19
C ILE A 96 4.07 9.01 4.08
N ALA A 97 3.39 10.16 4.04
CA ALA A 97 3.77 11.33 4.84
C ALA A 97 3.70 11.08 6.36
N LEU A 98 2.81 10.18 6.81
CA LEU A 98 2.64 9.86 8.23
C LEU A 98 3.71 8.92 8.79
N GLU A 99 4.38 8.12 7.93
CA GLU A 99 5.43 7.18 8.34
C GLU A 99 6.80 7.86 8.47
N GLY A 100 6.98 9.02 7.83
CA GLY A 100 8.16 9.87 7.96
C GLY A 100 9.44 9.33 7.32
N LYS A 101 9.47 8.05 6.89
CA LYS A 101 10.56 7.46 6.11
C LYS A 101 10.00 6.84 4.82
N PRO A 102 10.66 7.05 3.66
CA PRO A 102 10.26 6.40 2.43
C PRO A 102 10.36 4.88 2.54
N ASP A 103 9.21 4.20 2.47
CA ASP A 103 9.14 2.76 2.28
C ASP A 103 9.12 2.44 0.78
N ALA A 104 10.01 1.54 0.35
CA ALA A 104 10.16 1.18 -1.06
C ALA A 104 8.82 0.71 -1.64
N ARG A 105 8.07 -0.10 -0.88
CA ARG A 105 6.81 -0.67 -1.34
C ARG A 105 5.73 0.39 -1.47
N ALA A 106 5.58 1.27 -0.48
CA ALA A 106 4.60 2.35 -0.53
C ALA A 106 4.85 3.31 -1.71
N VAL A 107 6.13 3.64 -2.00
CA VAL A 107 6.50 4.47 -3.16
C VAL A 107 6.16 3.77 -4.47
N LEU A 108 6.38 2.46 -4.58
CA LEU A 108 6.03 1.70 -5.78
C LEU A 108 4.52 1.54 -5.97
N ASP A 109 3.76 1.39 -4.89
CA ASP A 109 2.30 1.44 -4.93
C ASP A 109 1.83 2.80 -5.46
N LEU A 110 2.44 3.90 -5.01
CA LEU A 110 2.13 5.25 -5.51
C LEU A 110 2.51 5.42 -6.99
N SER A 111 3.68 4.93 -7.39
CA SER A 111 4.12 4.89 -8.80
C SER A 111 3.09 4.17 -9.69
N ARG A 112 2.62 2.98 -9.27
CA ARG A 112 1.55 2.26 -9.97
C ARG A 112 0.28 3.10 -10.10
N LEU A 113 -0.16 3.77 -9.03
CA LEU A 113 -1.34 4.64 -9.08
C LEU A 113 -1.18 5.77 -10.10
N TYR A 114 -0.01 6.40 -10.17
CA TYR A 114 0.27 7.43 -11.18
C TYR A 114 0.27 6.87 -12.61
N ARG A 115 0.82 5.67 -12.85
CA ARG A 115 0.72 5.01 -14.17
C ARG A 115 -0.72 4.76 -14.57
N GLU A 116 -1.50 4.15 -13.68
CA GLU A 116 -2.91 3.82 -13.94
C GLU A 116 -3.79 5.08 -14.10
N ALA A 117 -3.39 6.20 -13.48
CA ALA A 117 -4.00 7.51 -13.68
C ALA A 117 -3.60 8.17 -15.02
N GLY A 118 -2.77 7.54 -15.84
CA GLY A 118 -2.28 8.10 -17.10
C GLY A 118 -1.12 9.09 -16.95
N ASN A 119 -0.39 9.05 -15.83
CA ASN A 119 0.79 9.87 -15.58
C ASN A 119 2.05 9.00 -15.36
N PRO A 120 2.56 8.34 -16.42
CA PRO A 120 3.75 7.51 -16.32
C PRO A 120 5.03 8.32 -16.07
N GLN A 121 5.06 9.62 -16.37
CA GLN A 121 6.21 10.48 -16.04
C GLN A 121 6.39 10.60 -14.53
N LYS A 122 5.30 10.84 -13.78
CA LYS A 122 5.38 10.90 -12.31
C LYS A 122 5.75 9.55 -11.71
N SER A 123 5.27 8.46 -12.32
CA SER A 123 5.72 7.12 -11.95
C SER A 123 7.23 6.96 -12.12
N LEU A 124 7.81 7.46 -13.22
CA LEU A 124 9.24 7.33 -13.48
C LEU A 124 10.07 8.04 -12.41
N GLU A 125 9.68 9.25 -12.03
CA GLU A 125 10.32 9.99 -10.93
C GLU A 125 10.32 9.17 -9.63
N LEU A 126 9.18 8.57 -9.28
CA LEU A 126 9.04 7.80 -8.05
C LEU A 126 9.88 6.52 -8.09
N VAL A 127 9.85 5.78 -9.20
CA VAL A 127 10.67 4.57 -9.36
C VAL A 127 12.16 4.92 -9.32
N GLN A 128 12.57 6.00 -9.98
CA GLN A 128 13.96 6.46 -9.96
C GLN A 128 14.38 6.85 -8.54
N SER A 129 13.51 7.52 -7.78
CA SER A 129 13.81 7.88 -6.39
C SER A 129 14.08 6.66 -5.49
N ASN A 130 13.39 5.54 -5.72
CA ASN A 130 13.68 4.29 -5.03
C ASN A 130 15.06 3.72 -5.41
N LEU A 131 15.39 3.73 -6.70
CA LEU A 131 16.70 3.26 -7.19
C LEU A 131 17.84 4.12 -6.65
N ASP A 132 17.71 5.44 -6.69
CA ASP A 132 18.72 6.39 -6.21
C ASP A 132 18.98 6.23 -4.70
N ALA A 133 17.93 5.92 -3.94
CA ALA A 133 18.01 5.63 -2.51
C ALA A 133 18.45 4.18 -2.20
N ASN A 134 18.75 3.36 -3.22
CA ASN A 134 19.03 1.93 -3.11
C ASN A 134 17.95 1.14 -2.34
N LEU A 135 16.70 1.59 -2.44
CA LEU A 135 15.54 1.01 -1.77
C LEU A 135 14.94 -0.11 -2.61
N GLY A 136 14.60 -1.22 -1.95
CA GLY A 136 14.02 -2.39 -2.62
C GLY A 136 15.03 -3.24 -3.41
N GLU A 137 16.33 -2.92 -3.30
CA GLU A 137 17.42 -3.54 -4.09
C GLU A 137 18.36 -4.47 -3.30
N THR A 138 18.25 -4.55 -1.97
CA THR A 138 19.15 -5.36 -1.13
C THR A 138 18.41 -6.38 -0.25
N GLY A 139 18.85 -7.64 -0.32
CA GLY A 139 18.75 -8.60 0.79
C GLY A 139 17.96 -9.90 0.53
N LYS A 140 18.43 -11.01 1.15
CA LYS A 140 17.61 -12.14 1.60
C LYS A 140 17.03 -11.79 2.98
N GLY A 141 15.95 -11.02 2.99
CA GLY A 141 15.00 -10.91 4.11
C GLY A 141 13.63 -11.23 3.51
N GLY A 142 12.92 -12.22 4.06
CA GLY A 142 11.91 -13.00 3.33
C GLY A 142 10.94 -12.21 2.45
N GLY A 143 11.15 -12.25 1.11
CA GLY A 143 10.29 -11.61 0.12
C GLY A 143 10.81 -11.71 -1.32
N PHE A 144 9.91 -11.47 -2.27
CA PHE A 144 10.10 -11.51 -3.73
C PHE A 144 10.99 -10.36 -4.20
N ASN A 145 12.27 -10.60 -4.46
CA ASN A 145 13.15 -9.60 -5.05
C ASN A 145 12.86 -9.37 -6.54
N MET A 146 11.78 -8.66 -6.90
CA MET A 146 11.77 -7.67 -8.00
C MET A 146 10.55 -6.71 -8.02
N PRO A 147 10.42 -5.78 -7.07
CA PRO A 147 9.44 -4.70 -7.20
C PRO A 147 9.95 -3.52 -8.04
N THR A 148 11.14 -2.95 -7.77
CA THR A 148 11.53 -1.66 -8.36
C THR A 148 11.82 -1.72 -9.86
N TYR A 149 12.74 -2.56 -10.36
CA TYR A 149 12.96 -2.61 -11.82
C TYR A 149 11.77 -3.18 -12.60
N TYR A 150 10.92 -3.99 -11.96
CA TYR A 150 9.66 -4.40 -12.57
C TYR A 150 8.74 -3.20 -12.81
N HIS A 151 8.57 -2.35 -11.79
CA HIS A 151 7.81 -1.10 -11.92
C HIS A 151 8.51 -0.11 -12.86
N LEU A 152 9.84 -0.10 -12.94
CA LEU A 152 10.59 0.67 -13.95
C LEU A 152 10.22 0.20 -15.34
N GLY A 153 10.31 -1.10 -15.63
CA GLY A 153 9.94 -1.67 -16.92
C GLY A 153 8.49 -1.37 -17.28
N GLN A 154 7.57 -1.47 -16.31
CA GLN A 154 6.16 -1.14 -16.51
C GLN A 154 5.95 0.34 -16.83
N THR A 155 6.71 1.22 -16.17
CA THR A 155 6.66 2.67 -16.42
C THR A 155 7.20 3.01 -17.80
N LEU A 156 8.38 2.48 -18.16
CA LEU A 156 9.01 2.70 -19.45
C LEU A 156 8.14 2.16 -20.60
N TYR A 157 7.47 1.02 -20.39
CA TYR A 157 6.52 0.47 -21.35
C TYR A 157 5.35 1.44 -21.62
N ASP A 158 4.77 2.04 -20.57
CA ASP A 158 3.69 3.03 -20.71
C ASP A 158 4.17 4.33 -21.37
N LEU A 159 5.45 4.66 -21.24
CA LEU A 159 6.09 5.76 -21.96
C LEU A 159 6.41 5.42 -23.43
N GLY A 160 6.16 4.19 -23.87
CA GLY A 160 6.51 3.70 -25.21
C GLY A 160 8.00 3.39 -25.39
N GLN A 161 8.79 3.43 -24.32
CA GLN A 161 10.22 3.13 -24.30
C GLN A 161 10.44 1.62 -24.15
N TYR A 162 10.04 0.88 -25.17
CA TYR A 162 9.94 -0.58 -25.08
C TYR A 162 11.30 -1.28 -24.94
N ARG A 163 12.37 -0.73 -25.53
CA ARG A 163 13.72 -1.29 -25.42
C ARG A 163 14.23 -1.18 -23.99
N GLU A 164 14.13 0.01 -23.42
CA GLU A 164 14.52 0.32 -22.06
C GLU A 164 13.65 -0.44 -21.05
N ALA A 165 12.36 -0.61 -21.35
CA ALA A 165 11.48 -1.47 -20.55
C ALA A 165 12.00 -2.92 -20.51
N ALA A 166 12.38 -3.48 -21.67
CA ALA A 166 12.91 -4.83 -21.75
C ALA A 166 14.25 -4.99 -21.01
N GLU A 167 15.11 -3.97 -21.05
CA GLU A 167 16.36 -3.92 -20.27
C GLU A 167 16.07 -3.87 -18.76
N ALA A 168 15.14 -3.02 -18.31
CA ALA A 168 14.75 -2.95 -16.90
C ALA A 168 14.20 -4.30 -16.38
N TYR A 169 13.31 -4.95 -17.14
CA TYR A 169 12.85 -6.29 -16.79
C TYR A 169 13.97 -7.31 -16.76
N SER A 170 14.93 -7.22 -17.69
CA SER A 170 16.08 -8.13 -17.74
C SER A 170 16.97 -7.97 -16.51
N THR A 171 17.28 -6.73 -16.11
CA THR A 171 18.00 -6.44 -14.87
C THR A 171 17.28 -7.02 -13.66
N GLY A 172 15.95 -6.90 -13.63
CA GLY A 172 15.17 -7.51 -12.58
C GLY A 172 15.25 -9.04 -12.54
N LEU A 173 15.12 -9.67 -13.70
CA LEU A 173 15.21 -11.13 -13.82
C LEU A 173 16.60 -11.69 -13.42
N LEU A 174 17.67 -10.88 -13.41
CA LEU A 174 18.96 -11.28 -12.83
C LEU A 174 18.90 -11.44 -11.31
N ARG A 175 17.97 -10.76 -10.62
CA ARG A 175 17.81 -10.81 -9.16
C ARG A 175 16.76 -11.84 -8.73
N GLN A 176 15.67 -11.95 -9.48
CA GLN A 176 14.65 -12.99 -9.30
C GLN A 176 14.34 -13.68 -10.63
N PRO A 177 15.07 -14.76 -10.95
CA PRO A 177 14.93 -15.47 -12.23
C PRO A 177 13.60 -16.18 -12.44
N ASP A 178 12.78 -16.36 -11.40
CA ASP A 178 11.50 -17.08 -11.42
C ASP A 178 10.28 -16.14 -11.41
N TYR A 179 10.47 -14.82 -11.52
CA TYR A 179 9.38 -13.87 -11.49
C TYR A 179 8.58 -13.89 -12.81
N ALA A 180 7.54 -14.73 -12.86
CA ALA A 180 6.73 -14.96 -14.05
C ALA A 180 6.24 -13.67 -14.73
N TRP A 181 5.76 -12.70 -13.94
CA TRP A 181 5.22 -11.44 -14.46
C TRP A 181 6.25 -10.57 -15.18
N ALA A 182 7.52 -10.58 -14.77
CA ALA A 182 8.56 -9.89 -15.53
C ALA A 182 8.77 -10.52 -16.91
N PHE A 183 8.68 -11.84 -17.06
CA PHE A 183 8.70 -12.47 -18.38
C PHE A 183 7.50 -12.06 -19.22
N TYR A 184 6.29 -12.06 -18.66
CA TYR A 184 5.10 -11.63 -19.41
C TYR A 184 5.25 -10.21 -19.95
N HIS A 185 5.63 -9.27 -19.08
CA HIS A 185 5.74 -7.87 -19.48
C HIS A 185 6.95 -7.58 -20.38
N ARG A 186 8.08 -8.28 -20.18
CA ARG A 186 9.20 -8.21 -21.13
C ARG A 186 8.82 -8.79 -22.49
N GLY A 187 8.04 -9.86 -22.52
CA GLY A 187 7.44 -10.40 -23.74
C GLY A 187 6.53 -9.40 -24.45
N LEU A 188 5.72 -8.61 -23.72
CA LEU A 188 4.94 -7.51 -24.31
C LEU A 188 5.85 -6.43 -24.91
N ALA A 189 6.95 -6.07 -24.23
CA ALA A 189 7.90 -5.10 -24.74
C ALA A 189 8.57 -5.60 -26.04
N TYR A 190 9.00 -6.87 -26.08
CA TYR A 190 9.54 -7.49 -27.30
C TYR A 190 8.53 -7.56 -28.44
N ASP A 191 7.27 -7.87 -28.15
CA ASP A 191 6.18 -7.83 -29.13
C ASP A 191 6.02 -6.44 -29.74
N LYS A 192 6.05 -5.37 -28.93
CA LYS A 192 6.02 -3.99 -29.42
C LYS A 192 7.22 -3.59 -30.27
N LEU A 193 8.37 -4.24 -30.05
CA LEU A 193 9.58 -4.07 -30.85
C LEU A 193 9.61 -4.95 -32.12
N GLY A 194 8.61 -5.83 -32.32
CA GLY A 194 8.60 -6.79 -33.44
C GLY A 194 9.53 -8.00 -33.24
N LEU A 195 10.13 -8.15 -32.06
CA LEU A 195 11.04 -9.23 -31.70
C LEU A 195 10.23 -10.49 -31.33
N THR A 196 9.66 -11.12 -32.35
CA THR A 196 8.65 -12.17 -32.21
C THR A 196 9.16 -13.42 -31.49
N ASP A 197 10.42 -13.82 -31.73
CA ASP A 197 10.99 -15.01 -31.11
C ASP A 197 11.32 -14.79 -29.63
N ASP A 198 11.84 -13.61 -29.28
CA ASP A 198 12.09 -13.23 -27.90
C ASP A 198 10.78 -13.14 -27.11
N ALA A 199 9.75 -12.51 -27.70
CA ALA A 199 8.42 -12.45 -27.11
C ALA A 199 7.84 -13.86 -26.87
N ARG A 200 7.92 -14.76 -27.85
CA ARG A 200 7.48 -16.16 -27.73
C ARG A 200 8.21 -16.89 -26.61
N SER A 201 9.53 -16.71 -26.53
CA SER A 201 10.38 -17.32 -25.50
C SER A 201 9.94 -16.89 -24.11
N ASP A 202 9.72 -15.59 -23.91
CA ASP A 202 9.32 -15.03 -22.63
C ASP A 202 7.88 -15.38 -22.24
N PHE A 203 6.92 -15.35 -23.17
CA PHE A 203 5.57 -15.85 -22.91
C PHE A 203 5.55 -17.34 -22.54
N SER A 204 6.43 -18.14 -23.14
CA SER A 204 6.56 -19.56 -22.81
C SER A 204 7.12 -19.76 -21.40
N LYS A 205 8.04 -18.92 -20.95
CA LYS A 205 8.55 -18.93 -19.57
C LYS A 205 7.48 -18.48 -18.57
N PHE A 206 6.74 -17.41 -18.88
CA PHE A 206 5.60 -16.98 -18.08
C PHE A 206 4.59 -18.13 -17.89
N ALA A 207 4.17 -18.79 -18.97
CA ALA A 207 3.20 -19.89 -18.92
C ALA A 207 3.66 -21.06 -18.02
N LYS A 208 4.97 -21.33 -17.96
CA LYS A 208 5.55 -22.37 -17.11
C LYS A 208 5.63 -21.98 -15.63
N LEU A 209 5.86 -20.70 -15.33
CA LEU A 209 6.15 -20.23 -13.97
C LEU A 209 4.92 -19.65 -13.26
N VAL A 210 3.93 -19.18 -14.01
CA VAL A 210 2.78 -18.48 -13.42
C VAL A 210 1.88 -19.43 -12.64
N ASN A 211 1.43 -18.98 -11.47
CA ASN A 211 0.30 -19.62 -10.80
C ASN A 211 -0.98 -19.29 -11.56
N GLN A 212 -1.60 -20.31 -12.16
CA GLN A 212 -2.77 -20.17 -13.04
C GLN A 212 -3.95 -19.44 -12.40
N LYS A 213 -4.06 -19.44 -11.06
CA LYS A 213 -5.09 -18.68 -10.33
C LYS A 213 -5.07 -17.18 -10.67
N TYR A 214 -3.91 -16.63 -11.01
CA TYR A 214 -3.74 -15.20 -11.32
C TYR A 214 -3.73 -14.90 -12.82
N VAL A 215 -3.97 -15.90 -13.67
CA VAL A 215 -4.03 -15.71 -15.12
C VAL A 215 -5.43 -15.27 -15.52
N GLU A 216 -5.58 -13.98 -15.79
CA GLU A 216 -6.82 -13.40 -16.34
C GLU A 216 -6.97 -13.69 -17.86
N PRO A 217 -8.20 -13.56 -18.42
CA PRO A 217 -8.49 -13.89 -19.82
C PRO A 217 -7.60 -13.21 -20.86
N GLN A 218 -7.17 -11.96 -20.63
CA GLN A 218 -6.27 -11.25 -21.53
C GLN A 218 -4.87 -11.88 -21.61
N HIS A 219 -4.38 -12.48 -20.51
CA HIS A 219 -3.11 -13.19 -20.52
C HIS A 219 -3.23 -14.46 -21.38
N GLN A 220 -4.33 -15.20 -21.23
CA GLN A 220 -4.61 -16.39 -22.06
C GLN A 220 -4.74 -16.02 -23.54
N ALA A 221 -5.45 -14.93 -23.84
CA ALA A 221 -5.57 -14.42 -25.20
C ALA A 221 -4.19 -14.04 -25.78
N LYS A 222 -3.31 -13.43 -24.98
CA LYS A 222 -1.95 -13.11 -25.41
C LYS A 222 -1.13 -14.38 -25.68
N LEU A 223 -1.20 -15.38 -24.81
CA LEU A 223 -0.53 -16.68 -25.02
C LEU A 223 -1.04 -17.40 -26.28
N ALA A 224 -2.34 -17.35 -26.55
CA ALA A 224 -2.95 -17.96 -27.72
C ALA A 224 -2.46 -17.35 -29.04
N GLN A 225 -2.20 -16.02 -29.09
CA GLN A 225 -1.58 -15.37 -30.26
C GLN A 225 -0.22 -16.00 -30.63
N TYR A 226 0.50 -16.52 -29.62
CA TYR A 226 1.77 -17.22 -29.79
C TYR A 226 1.63 -18.74 -29.84
N LYS A 227 0.41 -19.28 -29.86
CA LYS A 227 0.15 -20.74 -29.81
C LYS A 227 0.75 -21.40 -28.56
N ILE A 228 0.75 -20.69 -27.43
CA ILE A 228 1.23 -21.19 -26.13
C ILE A 228 0.01 -21.56 -25.29
N SER A 229 0.05 -22.73 -24.67
CA SER A 229 -0.96 -23.19 -23.71
C SER A 229 -0.40 -23.20 -22.30
N LEU A 230 -1.25 -22.93 -21.31
CA LEU A 230 -0.90 -23.18 -19.92
C LEU A 230 -0.87 -24.70 -19.66
N PRO A 231 0.02 -25.17 -18.76
CA PRO A 231 0.15 -26.59 -18.45
C PRO A 231 -1.09 -27.19 -17.76
#